data_AF-V3YWY5-F1
#
_entry.id   AF-V3YWY5-F1
#
_cell.length_a   1.000
_cell.length_b   1.000
_cell.length_c   1.000
_cell.angle_alpha   90.00
_cell.angle_beta   90.00
_cell.angle_gamma   90.00
#
_symmetry.space_group_name_H-M   'P 1'
#
loop_
_entity.id
_entity.type
_entity.pdbx_description
1 polymer ?
#
loop_
_entity_poly.entity_id
_entity_poly.type
_entity_poly.pdbx_seq_one_letter_code
_entity_poly.pdbx_strand_id
1 'polypeptide(L)'
;MDSTNCVICTGVIKEGEKRATLGDRGACTINEFAVKRKGGIQVSGGMTVHERCRIDFCNRQQMERVQKCVDLEQDCPRPPKRRSQGVFDFQNQCFLCTTSIDTKTKKDQLCLVRSFHSRG
;
A
#
# COMPACT_ATOMS: atom_id res chain seq x y z
N MET A 1 18.96 -33.92 -0.14
CA MET A 1 18.51 -32.53 0.09
C MET A 1 17.31 -32.28 -0.80
N ASP A 2 16.11 -32.50 -0.25
CA ASP A 2 14.84 -32.31 -0.95
C ASP A 2 14.56 -30.81 -1.14
N SER A 3 15.03 -30.27 -2.26
CA SER A 3 14.79 -28.88 -2.64
C SER A 3 13.35 -28.75 -3.11
N THR A 4 12.48 -28.19 -2.28
CA THR A 4 11.07 -27.98 -2.63
C THR A 4 10.94 -26.65 -3.38
N ASN A 5 10.37 -26.65 -4.58
CA ASN A 5 10.17 -25.43 -5.36
C ASN A 5 8.80 -24.82 -5.08
N CYS A 6 8.76 -23.49 -5.01
CA CYS A 6 7.51 -22.74 -4.88
C CYS A 6 6.81 -22.66 -6.24
N VAL A 7 5.59 -23.17 -6.34
CA VAL A 7 4.83 -23.20 -7.60
C VAL A 7 4.37 -21.81 -8.10
N ILE A 8 4.43 -20.77 -7.26
CA ILE A 8 4.03 -19.40 -7.64
C ILE A 8 5.18 -18.62 -8.26
N CYS A 9 6.39 -18.71 -7.69
CA CYS A 9 7.54 -17.92 -8.12
C CYS A 9 8.66 -18.75 -8.74
N THR A 10 8.43 -20.06 -8.88
CA THR A 10 9.37 -21.10 -9.36
C THR A 10 10.71 -21.20 -8.64
N GLY A 11 10.95 -20.34 -7.64
CA GLY A 11 12.15 -20.35 -6.81
C GLY A 11 12.16 -21.50 -5.79
N VAL A 12 13.38 -21.93 -5.45
CA VAL A 12 13.64 -22.94 -4.41
C VAL A 12 13.27 -22.36 -3.04
N ILE A 13 12.50 -23.11 -2.27
CA ILE A 13 12.21 -22.80 -0.86
C ILE A 13 13.41 -23.27 -0.04
N LYS A 14 14.14 -22.32 0.54
CA LYS A 14 15.34 -22.64 1.33
C LYS A 14 14.95 -23.18 2.70
N GLU A 15 15.85 -23.97 3.28
CA GLU A 15 15.71 -24.44 4.66
C GLU A 15 15.70 -23.24 5.62
N GLY A 16 14.70 -23.16 6.48
CA GLY A 16 14.45 -22.01 7.37
C GLY A 16 13.52 -20.92 6.82
N GLU A 17 13.16 -20.95 5.53
CA GLU A 17 12.12 -20.06 5.00
C GLU A 17 10.71 -20.59 5.35
N LYS A 18 9.79 -19.66 5.61
CA LYS A 18 8.40 -20.01 5.91
C LYS A 18 7.70 -20.53 4.66
N ARG A 19 7.27 -21.80 4.72
CA ARG A 19 6.53 -22.49 3.67
C ARG A 19 5.11 -22.80 4.11
N ALA A 20 4.19 -22.75 3.15
CA ALA A 20 2.80 -23.12 3.32
C ALA A 20 2.42 -24.19 2.29
N THR A 21 1.67 -25.20 2.73
CA THR A 21 1.07 -26.19 1.84
C THR A 21 -0.31 -25.71 1.44
N LEU A 22 -0.61 -25.74 0.15
CA LEU A 22 -1.90 -25.36 -0.38
C LEU A 22 -2.90 -26.49 -0.12
N GLY A 23 -4.02 -26.19 0.53
CA GLY A 23 -5.19 -27.07 0.49
C GLY A 23 -5.98 -26.86 -0.81
N ASP A 24 -6.96 -27.72 -1.08
CA ASP A 24 -7.74 -27.68 -2.34
C ASP A 24 -8.40 -26.34 -2.59
N ARG A 25 -9.01 -25.74 -1.55
CA ARG A 25 -9.59 -24.39 -1.65
C ARG A 25 -8.52 -23.33 -1.97
N GLY A 26 -7.35 -23.44 -1.36
CA GLY A 26 -6.24 -22.51 -1.61
C GLY A 26 -5.72 -22.61 -3.05
N ALA A 27 -5.64 -23.83 -3.58
CA ALA A 27 -5.28 -24.08 -4.97
C ALA A 27 -6.33 -23.49 -5.95
N CYS A 28 -7.63 -23.70 -5.70
CA CYS A 28 -8.70 -23.09 -6.50
C CYS A 28 -8.57 -21.56 -6.55
N THR A 29 -8.41 -20.92 -5.39
CA THR A 29 -8.26 -19.46 -5.33
C THR A 29 -7.05 -18.96 -6.12
N ILE A 30 -5.90 -19.63 -6.02
CA ILE A 30 -4.71 -19.26 -6.79
C ILE A 30 -4.94 -19.44 -8.29
N ASN A 31 -5.59 -20.52 -8.72
CA ASN A 31 -5.93 -20.74 -10.13
C ASN A 31 -6.86 -19.65 -10.67
N GLU A 32 -7.91 -19.27 -9.92
CA GLU A 32 -8.79 -18.17 -10.30
C GLU A 32 -8.03 -16.85 -10.46
N PHE A 33 -7.09 -16.57 -9.56
CA PHE A 33 -6.25 -15.38 -9.63
C PHE A 33 -5.22 -15.44 -10.76
N ALA A 34 -4.67 -16.63 -11.06
CA ALA A 34 -3.78 -16.83 -12.18
C ALA A 34 -4.49 -16.52 -13.51
N VAL A 35 -5.72 -16.99 -13.69
CA VAL A 35 -6.56 -16.66 -14.85
C VAL A 35 -6.77 -15.15 -14.97
N LYS A 36 -7.14 -14.47 -13.87
CA LYS A 36 -7.34 -13.01 -13.86
C LYS A 36 -6.07 -12.21 -14.18
N ARG A 37 -4.90 -12.71 -13.78
CA ARG A 37 -3.60 -12.11 -14.10
C ARG A 37 -3.06 -12.48 -15.47
N LYS A 38 -3.80 -13.27 -16.28
CA LYS A 38 -3.31 -13.91 -17.52
C LYS A 38 -2.01 -14.70 -17.28
N GLY A 39 -1.82 -15.20 -16.06
CA GLY A 39 -0.68 -16.02 -15.67
C GLY A 39 -0.96 -17.49 -16.00
N GLY A 40 -0.01 -18.16 -16.65
CA GLY A 40 -0.10 -19.59 -17.02
C GLY A 40 0.19 -20.56 -15.87
N ILE A 41 -0.11 -20.19 -14.63
CA ILE A 41 0.19 -21.03 -13.45
C ILE A 41 -1.05 -21.84 -13.10
N GLN A 42 -0.88 -23.15 -12.99
CA GLN A 42 -1.92 -24.08 -12.54
C GLN A 42 -1.39 -24.85 -11.33
N VAL A 43 -2.15 -24.82 -10.23
CA VAL A 43 -1.78 -25.45 -8.96
C VAL A 43 -2.86 -26.42 -8.48
N SER A 44 -2.44 -27.40 -7.68
CA SER A 44 -3.32 -28.39 -7.06
C SER A 44 -3.10 -28.44 -5.55
N GLY A 45 -4.05 -29.02 -4.81
CA GLY A 45 -3.90 -29.28 -3.38
C GLY A 45 -2.65 -30.14 -3.09
N GLY A 46 -2.02 -29.89 -1.95
CA GLY A 46 -0.77 -30.53 -1.53
C GLY A 46 0.51 -29.85 -2.02
N MET A 47 0.43 -28.90 -2.96
CA MET A 47 1.62 -28.17 -3.43
C MET A 47 2.15 -27.20 -2.38
N THR A 48 3.48 -27.04 -2.32
CA THR A 48 4.13 -26.14 -1.37
C THR A 48 4.48 -24.81 -2.03
N VAL A 49 4.30 -23.72 -1.27
CA VAL A 49 4.63 -22.36 -1.68
C VAL A 49 5.33 -21.61 -0.55
N HIS A 50 6.07 -20.55 -0.87
CA HIS A 50 6.47 -19.59 0.17
C HIS A 50 5.22 -18.94 0.76
N GLU A 51 5.21 -18.74 2.08
CA GLU A 51 4.10 -18.05 2.76
C GLU A 51 3.89 -16.63 2.19
N ARG A 52 4.99 -15.90 1.97
CA ARG A 52 4.97 -14.57 1.32
C ARG A 52 4.31 -14.61 -0.07
N CYS A 53 4.67 -15.60 -0.89
CA CYS A 53 4.16 -15.71 -2.25
C CYS A 53 2.66 -15.95 -2.24
N ARG A 54 2.16 -16.76 -1.29
CA ARG A 54 0.71 -16.96 -1.12
C ARG A 54 0.00 -15.64 -0.77
N ILE A 55 0.55 -14.88 0.18
CA ILE A 55 -0.05 -13.61 0.63
C ILE A 55 -0.06 -12.58 -0.50
N ASP A 56 1.08 -12.37 -1.15
CA ASP A 56 1.22 -11.39 -2.23
C ASP A 56 0.39 -11.77 -3.45
N PHE A 57 0.34 -13.06 -3.78
CA PHE A 57 -0.42 -13.53 -4.93
C PHE A 57 -1.93 -13.40 -4.71
N CYS A 58 -2.42 -13.65 -3.49
CA CYS A 58 -3.84 -13.50 -3.16
C CYS A 58 -4.24 -12.07 -2.75
N ASN A 59 -3.33 -11.10 -2.80
CA ASN A 59 -3.63 -9.73 -2.40
C ASN A 59 -4.62 -9.06 -3.37
N ARG A 60 -5.87 -8.95 -2.93
CA ARG A 60 -7.01 -8.43 -3.70
C ARG A 60 -6.81 -7.00 -4.21
N GLN A 61 -6.12 -6.13 -3.46
CA GLN A 61 -5.84 -4.76 -3.90
C GLN A 61 -4.93 -4.72 -5.14
N GLN A 62 -4.01 -5.68 -5.27
CA GLN A 62 -3.18 -5.78 -6.48
C GLN A 62 -4.00 -6.31 -7.67
N MET A 63 -4.98 -7.18 -7.43
CA MET A 63 -5.86 -7.71 -8.47
C MET A 63 -6.78 -6.64 -9.07
N GLU A 64 -7.37 -5.80 -8.21
CA GLU A 64 -8.23 -4.70 -8.67
C GLU A 64 -7.45 -3.65 -9.49
N ARG A 65 -6.16 -3.46 -9.20
CA ARG A 65 -5.27 -2.61 -10.01
C ARG A 65 -4.95 -3.23 -11.37
N VAL A 66 -4.65 -4.53 -11.42
CA VAL A 66 -4.39 -5.24 -12.68
C VAL A 66 -5.63 -5.20 -13.58
N GLN A 67 -6.82 -5.45 -13.02
CA GLN A 67 -8.06 -5.43 -13.79
C GLN A 67 -8.35 -4.03 -14.38
N LYS A 68 -8.15 -2.96 -13.59
CA LYS A 68 -8.26 -1.59 -14.11
C LYS A 68 -7.30 -1.29 -15.26
N CYS A 69 -6.09 -1.83 -15.27
CA CYS A 69 -5.14 -1.60 -16.36
C CYS A 69 -5.50 -2.36 -17.64
N VAL A 70 -6.17 -3.52 -17.55
CA VAL A 70 -6.59 -4.30 -18.74
C VAL A 70 -7.80 -3.67 -19.43
N ASP A 71 -8.71 -3.06 -18.68
CA ASP A 71 -9.81 -2.25 -19.23
C ASP A 71 -9.34 -0.90 -19.81
N LEU A 72 -8.07 -0.53 -19.60
CA LEU A 72 -7.49 0.76 -19.98
C LEU A 72 -6.41 0.61 -21.08
N GLU A 73 -6.59 -0.31 -22.02
CA GLU A 73 -6.04 -0.15 -23.38
C GLU A 73 -6.70 1.03 -24.15
N GLN A 74 -7.47 1.88 -23.46
CA GLN A 74 -7.70 3.26 -23.85
C GLN A 74 -6.81 4.19 -23.01
N ASP A 75 -5.93 4.89 -23.72
CA ASP A 75 -5.11 6.04 -23.32
C ASP A 75 -5.58 6.68 -22.00
N CYS A 76 -4.96 6.29 -20.88
CA CYS A 76 -5.22 6.93 -19.60
C CYS A 76 -4.54 8.30 -19.57
N PRO A 77 -5.27 9.43 -19.57
CA PRO A 77 -4.65 10.69 -19.18
C PRO A 77 -4.15 10.52 -17.75
N ARG A 78 -2.85 10.76 -17.55
CA ARG A 78 -2.22 10.74 -16.22
C ARG A 78 -3.10 11.55 -15.27
N PRO A 79 -3.43 11.03 -14.08
CA PRO A 79 -4.22 11.81 -13.13
C PRO A 79 -3.47 13.13 -12.87
N PRO A 80 -4.16 14.28 -12.94
CA PRO A 80 -3.51 15.56 -12.69
C PRO A 80 -2.88 15.47 -11.30
N LYS A 81 -1.58 15.78 -11.22
CA LYS A 81 -0.89 15.94 -9.93
C LYS A 81 -1.78 16.82 -9.06
N ARG A 82 -2.24 16.30 -7.92
CA ARG A 82 -2.93 17.13 -6.91
C ARG A 82 -1.98 18.26 -6.56
N ARG A 83 -2.17 19.43 -7.17
CA ARG A 83 -1.57 20.66 -6.68
C ARG A 83 -2.34 20.93 -5.39
N SER A 84 -1.77 20.54 -4.26
CA SER A 84 -2.08 21.23 -3.02
C SER A 84 -1.65 22.67 -3.27
N GLN A 85 -2.60 23.54 -3.62
CA GLN A 85 -2.39 24.97 -3.54
C GLN A 85 -2.28 25.26 -2.05
N GLY A 86 -1.08 25.08 -1.50
CA GLY A 86 -0.81 25.24 -0.09
C GLY A 86 -0.94 26.72 0.23
N VAL A 87 -2.10 27.11 0.74
CA VAL A 87 -2.37 28.48 1.24
C VAL A 87 -1.75 28.70 2.63
N PHE A 88 -1.07 27.68 3.17
CA PHE A 88 -0.47 27.70 4.48
C PHE A 88 1.04 27.93 4.39
N ASP A 89 1.50 29.05 4.96
CA ASP A 89 2.90 29.42 5.00
C ASP A 89 3.42 29.33 6.44
N PHE A 90 4.19 28.29 6.74
CA PHE A 90 4.81 28.08 8.05
C PHE A 90 5.72 29.23 8.50
N GLN A 91 6.19 30.06 7.57
CA GLN A 91 7.02 31.23 7.92
C GLN A 91 6.19 32.39 8.45
N ASN A 92 4.93 32.47 8.05
CA ASN A 92 4.09 33.63 8.26
C ASN A 92 2.79 33.31 9.00
N GLN A 93 2.46 32.05 9.27
CA GLN A 93 1.21 31.64 9.91
C GLN A 93 1.44 30.63 11.04
N CYS A 94 0.74 30.85 12.15
CA CYS A 94 0.78 29.93 13.30
C CYS A 94 0.17 28.57 12.96
N PHE A 95 0.86 27.49 13.32
CA PHE A 95 0.39 26.12 13.10
C PHE A 95 -0.91 25.78 13.85
N LEU A 96 -1.15 26.39 15.01
CA LEU A 96 -2.32 26.09 15.84
C LEU A 96 -3.55 26.94 15.48
N CYS A 97 -3.37 28.24 15.20
CA CYS A 97 -4.49 29.17 15.01
C CYS A 97 -4.51 29.87 13.65
N THR A 98 -3.62 29.48 12.72
CA THR A 98 -3.47 29.99 11.35
C THR A 98 -3.34 31.51 11.21
N THR A 99 -3.17 32.21 12.33
CA THR A 99 -3.05 33.67 12.38
C THR A 99 -1.67 34.09 11.89
N SER A 100 -1.61 35.20 11.15
CA SER A 100 -0.36 35.74 10.63
C SER A 100 0.58 36.16 11.76
N ILE A 101 1.84 35.74 11.71
CA ILE A 101 2.86 36.08 12.70
C ILE A 101 3.74 37.19 12.12
N ASP A 102 3.79 38.35 12.79
CA ASP A 102 4.68 39.46 12.42
C ASP A 102 6.09 39.18 12.96
N THR A 103 7.07 38.99 12.06
CA THR A 103 8.43 38.52 12.40
C THR A 103 9.35 39.60 12.99
N LYS A 104 8.82 40.79 13.35
CA LYS A 104 9.60 41.89 13.92
C LYS A 104 10.07 41.67 15.36
N THR A 105 9.53 40.69 16.07
CA THR A 105 9.93 40.35 17.44
C THR A 105 10.50 38.93 17.49
N LYS A 106 11.73 38.77 16.97
CA LYS A 106 12.50 37.52 16.93
C LYS A 106 12.84 36.88 18.30
N LYS A 107 12.25 37.32 19.42
CA LYS A 107 12.63 36.83 20.76
C LYS A 107 11.56 36.10 21.57
N ASP A 108 10.29 36.08 21.18
CA ASP A 108 9.25 35.42 21.99
C ASP A 108 8.23 34.65 21.11
N GLN A 109 8.65 33.54 20.51
CA GLN A 109 7.71 32.61 19.85
C GLN A 109 7.47 31.36 20.69
N LEU A 110 6.76 31.55 21.79
CA LEU A 110 5.78 30.57 22.27
C LEU A 110 4.45 31.31 22.22
N CYS A 111 3.51 30.86 21.38
CA CYS A 111 2.11 31.27 21.50
C CYS A 111 1.65 30.85 22.90
N LEU A 112 1.79 31.75 23.87
CA LEU A 112 1.12 31.66 25.15
C LEU A 112 -0.36 31.68 24.82
N VAL A 113 -0.98 30.50 24.82
CA VAL A 113 -2.43 30.33 24.86
C VAL A 113 -2.87 31.06 26.13
N ARG A 114 -3.18 32.35 25.99
CA ARG A 114 -3.74 33.13 27.09
C ARG A 114 -5.12 32.54 27.34
N SER A 115 -5.18 31.71 28.37
CA SER A 115 -6.38 31.16 28.96
C SER A 115 -7.41 32.28 29.10
N PHE A 116 -8.47 32.24 28.30
CA PHE A 116 -9.66 33.03 28.58
C PHE A 116 -10.33 32.40 29.80
N HIS A 117 -10.05 32.95 30.98
CA HIS A 117 -10.94 32.82 32.12
C HIS A 117 -12.21 33.61 31.79
N SER A 118 -13.27 32.89 31.41
CA SER A 118 -14.63 33.42 31.43
C SER A 118 -15.09 33.53 32.89
N ARG A 119 -14.98 34.72 33.46
CA ARG A 119 -15.88 35.21 34.51
C ARG A 119 -16.61 36.42 33.93
N GLY A 120 -17.92 36.33 33.88
CA GLY A 120 -18.84 37.33 33.33
C GLY A 120 -20.08 36.62 32.82
#